data_AF-A0A831WLU5-F1
#
_entry.id   AF-A0A831WLU5-F1
#
_cell.length_a   1.000
_cell.length_b   1.000
_cell.length_c   1.000
_cell.angle_alpha   90.00
_cell.angle_beta   90.00
_cell.angle_gamma   90.00
#
_symmetry.space_group_name_H-M   'P 1'
#
loop_
_entity.id
_entity.type
_entity.pdbx_description
1 polymer ?
#
loop_
_entity_poly.entity_id
_entity_poly.type
_entity_poly.pdbx_seq_one_letter_code
_entity_poly.pdbx_strand_id
1 'polypeptide(L)' 'MTNTTISITKETKDALLKIGNKGETYDSIIRRLIKKFIWKKMDEKWNEILKNDEFIPLDEL' A
#
# COMPACT_ATOMS: atom_id res chain seq x y z
N MET A 1 10.84 17.00 11.57
CA MET A 1 10.81 15.61 11.05
C MET A 1 12.21 15.25 10.60
N THR A 2 12.74 14.10 11.02
CA THR A 2 14.04 13.58 10.57
C THR A 2 13.86 12.86 9.24
N ASN A 3 14.57 13.31 8.20
CA ASN A 3 14.57 12.64 6.91
C ASN A 3 15.62 11.54 6.90
N THR A 4 15.27 10.39 6.33
CA THR A 4 16.19 9.27 6.13
C THR A 4 16.55 9.17 4.65
N THR A 5 17.84 9.05 4.36
CA THR A 5 18.32 8.81 2.99
C THR A 5 18.18 7.34 2.65
N ILE A 6 17.47 7.04 1.56
CA ILE A 6 17.32 5.69 1.04
C ILE A 6 17.94 5.65 -0.36
N SER A 7 18.89 4.76 -0.57
CA SER A 7 19.49 4.53 -1.88
C SER A 7 18.53 3.75 -2.76
N ILE A 8 18.27 4.27 -3.97
CA ILE A 8 17.42 3.63 -4.98
C ILE A 8 18.12 3.67 -6.33
N THR A 9 17.70 2.80 -7.26
CA THR A 9 18.20 2.85 -8.64
C THR A 9 17.68 4.10 -9.36
N LYS A 10 18.42 4.54 -10.40
CA LYS A 10 17.99 5.65 -11.25
C LYS A 10 16.61 5.38 -11.87
N GLU A 11 16.39 4.15 -12.32
CA GLU A 11 15.11 3.72 -12.88
C GLU A 11 13.95 3.88 -11.88
N THR A 12 14.15 3.50 -10.61
CA THR A 12 13.14 3.67 -9.56
C THR A 12 12.85 5.15 -9.31
N LYS A 13 13.89 5.99 -9.29
CA LYS A 13 13.73 7.45 -9.14
C LYS A 13 12.92 8.05 -10.29
N ASP A 14 13.20 7.62 -11.52
CA ASP A 14 12.50 8.09 -12.72
C ASP A 14 11.04 7.62 -12.73
N ALA A 15 10.77 6.39 -12.26
CA ALA A 15 9.40 5.90 -12.07
C ALA A 15 8.62 6.74 -11.03
N LEU A 16 9.26 7.08 -9.89
CA LEU A 16 8.64 7.96 -8.89
C LEU A 16 8.30 9.33 -9.47
N LEU A 17 9.17 9.91 -10.30
CA LEU A 17 8.91 11.19 -10.97
C LEU A 17 7.72 11.13 -11.92
N LYS A 18 7.57 10.03 -12.67
CA LYS A 18 6.42 9.84 -13.59
C LYS A 18 5.08 9.72 -12.86
N ILE A 19 5.09 9.22 -11.62
CA ILE A 19 3.88 9.03 -10.80
C ILE A 19 3.54 10.29 -10.00
N GLY A 20 4.53 11.12 -9.71
CA GLY A 20 4.36 12.37 -8.96
C GLY A 20 3.61 13.45 -9.72
N ASN A 21 2.84 14.26 -8.99
CA ASN A 21 2.28 15.50 -9.51
C ASN A 21 3.20 16.69 -9.23
N LYS A 22 3.04 17.80 -9.98
CA LYS A 22 3.83 19.02 -9.78
C LYS A 22 3.66 19.52 -8.33
N GLY A 23 4.78 19.63 -7.60
CA GLY A 23 4.81 20.10 -6.21
C GLY A 23 4.75 18.98 -5.16
N GLU A 24 4.59 17.72 -5.54
CA GLU A 24 4.72 16.60 -4.60
C GLU A 24 6.20 16.31 -4.26
N THR A 25 6.44 15.85 -3.03
CA THR A 25 7.75 15.39 -2.59
C THR A 25 7.89 13.88 -2.82
N TYR A 26 9.12 13.37 -2.86
CA TYR A 26 9.34 11.91 -2.91
C TYR A 26 8.70 11.20 -1.72
N ASP A 27 8.76 11.79 -0.51
CA ASP A 27 8.13 11.23 0.69
C ASP A 27 6.60 11.14 0.53
N SER A 28 5.93 12.17 -0.01
CA SER A 28 4.48 12.12 -0.23
C SER A 28 4.08 11.06 -1.26
N ILE A 29 4.86 10.92 -2.34
CA ILE A 29 4.63 9.90 -3.36
C ILE A 29 4.77 8.50 -2.75
N ILE A 30 5.86 8.26 -2.00
CA ILE A 30 6.12 6.97 -1.34
C ILE A 30 5.01 6.65 -0.34
N ARG A 31 4.61 7.59 0.52
CA ARG A 31 3.50 7.38 1.48
C ARG A 31 2.20 7.02 0.78
N ARG A 32 1.89 7.68 -0.34
CA ARG A 32 0.68 7.40 -1.14
C ARG A 32 0.72 5.99 -1.73
N LEU A 33 1.87 5.57 -2.25
CA LEU A 33 2.06 4.21 -2.79
C LEU A 33 1.93 3.15 -1.71
N ILE A 34 2.55 3.36 -0.54
CA ILE A 34 2.45 2.45 0.61
C ILE A 34 0.98 2.31 1.05
N LYS A 35 0.24 3.42 1.19
CA LYS A 35 -1.18 3.38 1.55
C LYS A 35 -2.01 2.57 0.56
N LYS A 36 -1.82 2.80 -0.74
CA LYS A 36 -2.53 2.04 -1.79
C LYS A 36 -2.21 0.54 -1.72
N PHE A 37 -0.95 0.19 -1.51
CA PHE A 37 -0.53 -1.20 -1.39
C PHE A 37 -1.14 -1.89 -0.15
N ILE A 38 -1.13 -1.22 1.00
CA ILE A 38 -1.74 -1.74 2.24
C ILE A 38 -3.23 -2.00 2.03
N TRP A 39 -3.96 -1.05 1.43
CA TRP A 39 -5.38 -1.23 1.17
C TRP A 39 -5.66 -2.42 0.26
N LYS A 40 -4.92 -2.55 -0.84
CA LYS A 40 -5.08 -3.68 -1.77
C LYS A 40 -4.77 -5.02 -1.09
N LYS A 41 -3.68 -5.10 -0.32
CA LYS A 41 -3.29 -6.32 0.39
C LYS A 41 -4.30 -6.71 1.46
N MET A 42 -4.89 -5.73 2.15
CA MET A 42 -5.97 -5.99 3.09
C MET A 42 -7.17 -6.59 2.37
N ASP A 43 -7.59 -6.00 1.25
CA ASP A 43 -8.71 -6.49 0.44
C ASP A 43 -8.50 -7.95 -0.03
N GLU A 44 -7.31 -8.27 -0.53
CA GLU A 44 -6.94 -9.66 -0.90
C GLU A 44 -7.05 -10.61 0.29
N LYS A 45 -6.57 -10.20 1.48
CA LYS A 45 -6.67 -11.01 2.70
C LYS A 45 -8.12 -11.20 3.16
N TRP A 46 -8.94 -10.16 3.11
CA TRP A 46 -10.37 -10.26 3.45
C TRP A 46 -11.12 -11.17 2.48
N ASN A 47 -10.81 -11.09 1.18
CA ASN A 47 -11.39 -11.98 0.17
C ASN A 47 -10.98 -13.45 0.38
N GLU A 48 -9.74 -13.73 0.82
CA GLU A 48 -9.34 -15.09 1.19
C GLU A 48 -10.11 -15.62 2.40
N ILE A 49 -10.27 -14.82 3.46
CA ILE A 49 -11.03 -15.18 4.66
C ILE A 49 -12.48 -15.47 4.26
N LEU A 50 -13.13 -14.57 3.51
CA LEU A 50 -14.52 -14.73 3.08
C LEU A 50 -14.75 -15.96 2.20
N LYS A 51 -13.73 -16.40 1.45
CA LYS A 51 -13.80 -17.58 0.59
C LYS A 51 -13.61 -18.89 1.36
N ASN A 52 -12.83 -18.88 2.44
CA ASN A 52 -12.36 -20.08 3.10
C ASN A 52 -12.94 -20.29 4.52
N ASP A 53 -13.45 -19.25 5.19
CA ASP A 53 -14.13 -19.39 6.48
C ASP A 53 -15.60 -19.72 6.28
N GLU A 54 -16.06 -20.81 6.91
CA GLU A 54 -17.49 -21.07 7.10
C GLU A 54 -18.04 -20.05 8.11
N PHE A 55 -19.04 -19.29 7.68
CA PHE A 55 -19.76 -18.38 8.57
C PHE A 55 -20.52 -19.21 9.61
N ILE A 56 -20.13 -19.11 10.88
CA ILE A 56 -20.86 -19.69 12.00
C ILE A 56 -21.80 -18.61 12.57
N PRO A 57 -23.13 -18.76 12.44
CA PRO A 57 -24.09 -17.86 13.08
C PRO A 57 -23.91 -17.84 14.60
N LEU A 58 -24.16 -16.70 15.22
CA LEU A 58 -24.08 -16.56 16.69
C LEU A 58 -25.02 -17.51 17.45
N ASP A 59 -26.11 -17.95 16.81
CA ASP A 59 -27.08 -18.90 17.36
C ASP A 59 -26.55 -20.35 17.39
N GLU A 60 -25.42 -20.64 16.74
CA GLU A 60 -24.76 -21.96 16.67
C GLU A 60 -23.53 -22.09 17.59
N LEU A 61 -23.25 -21.07 18.42
CA LEU A 61 -22.15 -21.03 19.41
C LEU A 61 -22.54 -21.59 20.79
#